data_AF-A0A183HNJ0-F1
#
_entry.id   AF-A0A183HNJ0-F1
#
_cell.length_a   1.000
_cell.length_b   1.000
_cell.length_c   1.000
_cell.angle_alpha   90.00
_cell.angle_beta   90.00
_cell.angle_gamma   90.00
#
_symmetry.space_group_name_H-M   'P 1'
#
loop_
_entity.id
_entity.type
_entity.pdbx_description
1 polymer ?
#
loop_
_entity_poly.entity_id
_entity_poly.type
_entity_poly.pdbx_seq_one_letter_code
_entity_poly.pdbx_strand_id
1 'polypeptide(L)' 'MECKNLKKMDVLGLSDPYVKIYLMLQKKRLEKKKTTIKMKTLNPYYNESFSFDVTPEKMQVK' A
#
# COMPACT_ATOMS: atom_id res chain seq x y z
N MET A 1 6.70 2.36 -8.48
CA MET A 1 5.84 3.10 -7.53
C MET A 1 6.70 4.01 -6.67
N GLU A 2 6.40 5.32 -6.64
CA GLU A 2 7.11 6.32 -5.85
C GLU A 2 6.15 7.30 -5.17
N CYS A 3 6.59 7.95 -4.10
CA CYS A 3 5.87 9.06 -3.46
C CYS A 3 6.83 10.24 -3.25
N LYS A 4 6.30 11.46 -3.21
CA LYS A 4 7.09 12.70 -3.00
C LYS A 4 6.43 13.59 -1.97
N ASN A 5 7.25 14.30 -1.19
CA ASN A 5 6.84 15.31 -0.21
C ASN A 5 5.80 14.81 0.80
N LEU A 6 6.00 13.61 1.34
CA LEU A 6 5.12 13.07 2.38
C LEU A 6 5.15 13.92 3.66
N LYS A 7 4.05 13.87 4.42
CA LYS A 7 3.96 14.54 5.72
C LYS A 7 5.00 13.93 6.69
N LYS A 8 5.65 14.80 7.43
CA LYS A 8 6.54 14.46 8.55
C LYS A 8 5.71 13.92 9.70
N MET A 9 5.99 12.70 10.13
CA MET A 9 5.25 12.04 11.22
C MET A 9 6.13 11.76 12.43
N ASP A 10 7.45 11.75 12.26
CA ASP A 10 8.40 11.49 13.35
C ASP A 10 8.97 12.79 13.92
N VAL A 11 9.44 12.73 15.17
CA VAL A 11 10.06 13.85 15.91
C VAL A 11 11.25 14.45 15.15
N LEU A 12 12.02 13.63 14.43
CA LEU A 12 13.16 14.06 13.62
C LEU A 12 12.76 14.71 12.29
N GLY A 13 11.47 14.90 12.03
CA GLY A 13 10.97 15.57 10.85
C GLY A 13 11.05 14.73 9.56
N LEU A 14 11.09 13.40 9.70
CA LEU A 14 10.99 12.44 8.61
C LEU A 14 9.81 11.48 8.88
N SER A 15 9.72 10.41 8.11
CA SER A 15 8.72 9.35 8.25
C SER A 15 9.31 8.01 7.82
N ASP A 16 8.69 6.92 8.26
CA ASP A 16 8.95 5.55 7.81
C ASP A 16 7.82 5.02 6.91
N PRO A 17 7.64 5.54 5.68
CA PRO A 17 6.44 5.27 4.88
C PRO A 17 6.39 3.86 4.27
N TYR A 18 5.16 3.34 4.19
CA TYR A 18 4.79 2.16 3.40
C TYR A 18 3.36 2.32 2.87
N VAL A 19 3.03 1.60 1.80
CA VAL A 19 1.71 1.63 1.19
C VAL A 19 0.97 0.32 1.47
N LYS A 20 -0.31 0.41 1.85
CA LYS A 20 -1.25 -0.73 1.90
C LYS A 20 -2.15 -0.66 0.68
N ILE A 21 -2.21 -1.74 -0.07
CA ILE A 21 -3.05 -1.87 -1.25
C ILE A 21 -4.17 -2.85 -0.91
N TYR A 22 -5.42 -2.45 -1.11
CA TYR A 22 -6.60 -3.26 -0.83
C TYR A 22 -7.34 -3.56 -2.13
N LEU A 23 -7.59 -4.84 -2.41
CA LEU A 23 -8.57 -5.24 -3.41
C LEU A 23 -9.96 -5.16 -2.77
N MET A 24 -10.83 -4.35 -3.35
CA MET A 24 -12.17 -4.07 -2.83
C MET A 24 -13.23 -4.63 -3.77
N LEU A 25 -14.28 -5.24 -3.22
CA LEU A 25 -15.51 -5.56 -3.93
C LEU A 25 -16.67 -4.92 -3.17
N GLN A 26 -17.31 -3.93 -3.80
CA GLN A 26 -18.29 -3.06 -3.14
C GLN A 26 -17.72 -2.45 -1.84
N LYS A 27 -18.27 -2.81 -0.67
CA LYS A 27 -17.82 -2.34 0.64
C LYS A 27 -16.93 -3.35 1.38
N LYS A 28 -16.59 -4.48 0.77
CA LYS A 28 -15.80 -5.56 1.37
C LYS A 28 -14.36 -5.54 0.87
N ARG A 29 -13.41 -5.68 1.80
CA ARG A 29 -11.99 -5.92 1.51
C ARG A 29 -11.79 -7.40 1.18
N LEU A 30 -11.35 -7.71 -0.03
CA LEU A 30 -11.07 -9.09 -0.47
C LEU A 30 -9.64 -9.50 -0.12
N GLU A 31 -8.68 -8.66 -0.44
CA GLU A 31 -7.26 -8.95 -0.23
C GLU A 31 -6.49 -7.68 0.12
N LYS A 32 -5.37 -7.84 0.83
CA LYS A 32 -4.47 -6.75 1.19
C LYS A 32 -3.02 -7.14 0.88
N LYS A 33 -2.30 -6.25 0.20
CA LYS A 33 -0.85 -6.31 0.04
C LYS A 33 -0.21 -5.06 0.66
N LYS A 34 1.08 -5.13 0.98
CA LYS A 34 1.83 -3.99 1.52
C LYS A 34 3.21 -3.92 0.88
N THR A 35 3.73 -2.71 0.76
CA THR A 35 5.12 -2.51 0.36
C THR A 35 6.09 -2.81 1.49
N THR A 36 7.38 -2.86 1.16
CA THR A 36 8.44 -2.68 2.15
C THR A 36 8.30 -1.32 2.84
N ILE A 37 8.78 -1.23 4.08
CA ILE A 37 8.84 0.04 4.80
C ILE A 37 10.17 0.70 4.42
N LYS A 38 10.13 1.95 3.97
CA LYS A 38 11.34 2.73 3.73
C LYS A 38 11.59 3.61 4.95
N MET A 39 12.76 3.48 5.56
CA MET A 39 13.09 4.21 6.77
C MET A 39 13.47 5.67 6.46
N LYS A 40 13.10 6.60 7.33
CA LYS A 40 13.60 7.98 7.38
C LYS A 40 13.57 8.71 6.03
N THR A 41 12.44 8.68 5.33
CA THR A 41 12.28 9.36 4.04
C THR A 41 10.88 9.93 3.83
N LEU A 42 10.81 11.10 3.21
CA LEU A 42 9.55 11.69 2.73
C LEU A 42 9.33 11.46 1.23
N ASN A 43 10.31 10.84 0.55
CA ASN A 43 10.29 10.60 -0.89
C ASN A 43 10.64 9.13 -1.17
N PRO A 44 9.85 8.16 -0.70
CA PRO A 44 10.17 6.75 -0.87
C PRO A 44 10.03 6.32 -2.34
N TYR A 45 11.03 5.60 -2.83
CA TYR A 45 10.98 4.85 -4.07
C TYR A 45 10.84 3.36 -3.75
N TYR A 46 9.71 2.75 -4.12
CA TYR A 46 9.44 1.35 -3.80
C TYR A 46 9.91 0.41 -4.91
N ASN A 47 9.64 0.77 -6.17
CA ASN A 47 9.83 -0.11 -7.34
C ASN A 47 9.24 -1.53 -7.20
N GLU A 48 8.24 -1.68 -6.32
CA GLU A 48 7.55 -2.95 -6.10
C GLU A 48 6.33 -3.06 -7.03
N SER A 49 6.06 -4.28 -7.49
CA SER A 49 4.88 -4.62 -8.29
C SER A 49 4.00 -5.60 -7.55
N PHE A 50 2.68 -5.43 -7.67
CA PHE A 50 1.69 -6.27 -7.01
C PHE A 50 0.66 -6.73 -8.03
N SER A 51 0.39 -8.03 -8.07
CA SER A 51 -0.70 -8.62 -8.85
C SER A 51 -1.73 -9.20 -7.90
N PHE A 52 -3.02 -9.10 -8.22
CA PHE A 52 -4.09 -9.76 -7.46
C PHE A 52 -4.74 -10.82 -8.34
N ASP A 53 -4.82 -12.05 -7.83
CA ASP A 53 -5.49 -13.14 -8.55
C ASP A 53 -6.98 -13.09 -8.27
N VAL A 54 -7.71 -12.53 -9.23
CA VAL A 54 -9.17 -12.37 -9.19
C VAL A 54 -9.80 -13.56 -9.91
N THR A 55 -10.34 -14.49 -9.14
CA THR A 55 -11.13 -15.61 -9.67
C THR A 55 -12.63 -15.35 -9.49
N PRO A 56 -13.51 -15.93 -10.33
CA PRO A 56 -14.96 -15.75 -10.19
C PRO A 56 -15.49 -16.13 -8.81
N GLU A 57 -14.91 -17.13 -8.15
CA GLU A 57 -15.29 -17.57 -6.79
C GLU A 57 -15.00 -16.48 -5.76
N LYS A 58 -13.90 -15.73 -5.91
CA LYS A 58 -13.55 -14.59 -5.05
C LYS A 58 -14.42 -13.36 -5.32
N MET A 59 -15.04 -13.29 -6.50
CA MET A 59 -15.96 -12.20 -6.87
C MET A 59 -17.42 -12.48 -6.51
N GLN A 60 -17.74 -13.68 -6.03
CA GLN A 60 -19.08 -13.98 -5.53
C GLN A 60 -19.27 -13.34 -4.15
N VAL A 61 -20.13 -12.32 -4.11
CA VAL A 61 -20.64 -11.77 -2.85
C VAL A 61 -21.59 -12.83 -2.27
N LYS A 62 -21.13 -13.55 -1.25
CA LYS A 62 -22.04 -14.31 -0.36
C LYS A 62 -23.03 -13.36 0.31
#